data_AF-A0A432W8J2-F1
#
_entry.id   AF-A0A432W8J2-F1
#
_cell.length_a   1.000
_cell.length_b   1.000
_cell.length_c   1.000
_cell.angle_alpha   90.00
_cell.angle_beta   90.00
_cell.angle_gamma   90.00
#
_symmetry.space_group_name_H-M   'P 1'
#
loop_
_entity.id
_entity.type
_entity.pdbx_description
1 polymer ?
#
loop_
_entity_poly.entity_id
_entity_poly.type
_entity_poly.pdbx_seq_one_letter_code
_entity_poly.pdbx_strand_id
1 'polypeptide(L)'
;MQEKYSNQSAVPSNASKHSKATALGALIVIGVAAASILSACGGSNDNTSNDTGQTASYRVTVEHIGEGSVSQSSLNAQAGQTARFVVSPSERMVTESISSEQCTLDVVGDVVTVTDVQADCTVQVTFDDCIGCYAKEDVILDYTPSAELMARNCVRGGLVATGSDNVNWHNLCQAAETLQTMLSQNSDVTQRLQENGAITALFGDGENVCDLPYFAFLEGQPQCTEAVGGLGGVPGNPVTACNAKTLSAVNDPFERGQRHGENTCVHELAHTIMNVGVGFQLNQEIYRRYDDVIAEGRLWVRDNGEPSFALQNGDELFAELAQSYFNANVAVDFFNHTGVNGAEELADYDPVSFELVDRIFMRPADLR
;
A
#
# COMPACT_ATOMS: atom_id res chain seq x y z
N MET A 1 -18.31 -16.86 -26.29
CA MET A 1 -17.19 -16.07 -25.72
C MET A 1 -17.70 -15.10 -24.64
N GLN A 2 -18.75 -15.47 -23.89
CA GLN A 2 -19.53 -14.55 -23.04
C GLN A 2 -19.87 -15.15 -21.65
N GLU A 3 -19.28 -16.29 -21.27
CA GLU A 3 -19.66 -17.06 -20.06
C GLU A 3 -18.55 -17.17 -19.00
N LYS A 4 -17.40 -16.51 -19.18
CA LYS A 4 -16.28 -16.57 -18.19
C LYS A 4 -16.16 -15.37 -17.25
N TYR A 5 -16.97 -14.32 -17.41
CA TYR A 5 -16.94 -13.13 -16.55
C TYR A 5 -17.85 -13.20 -15.31
N SER A 6 -18.47 -14.35 -15.02
CA SER A 6 -19.53 -14.44 -14.00
C SER A 6 -19.06 -14.76 -12.57
N ASN A 7 -17.78 -15.01 -12.31
CA ASN A 7 -17.34 -15.55 -11.00
C ASN A 7 -16.33 -14.71 -10.20
N GLN A 8 -15.99 -13.49 -10.62
CA GLN A 8 -15.46 -12.50 -9.67
C GLN A 8 -16.65 -11.92 -8.91
N SER A 9 -17.02 -12.61 -7.83
CA SER A 9 -18.12 -12.21 -6.95
C SER A 9 -17.69 -10.95 -6.21
N ALA A 10 -18.42 -9.86 -6.48
CA ALA A 10 -18.37 -8.65 -5.69
C ALA A 10 -18.51 -8.98 -4.19
N VAL A 11 -17.57 -8.47 -3.39
CA VAL A 11 -17.55 -8.63 -1.94
C VAL A 11 -18.69 -7.78 -1.35
N PRO A 12 -19.67 -8.36 -0.65
CA PRO A 12 -20.73 -7.56 -0.04
C PRO A 12 -20.17 -6.77 1.16
N SER A 13 -20.08 -5.45 1.02
CA SER A 13 -19.90 -4.55 2.16
C SER A 13 -21.23 -4.45 2.93
N ASN A 14 -21.26 -4.98 4.16
CA ASN A 14 -22.45 -4.88 5.01
C ASN A 14 -22.52 -3.48 5.65
N ALA A 15 -23.14 -2.53 4.95
CA ALA A 15 -23.49 -1.22 5.50
C ALA A 15 -24.60 -1.39 6.56
N SER A 16 -24.24 -1.25 7.85
CA SER A 16 -25.23 -1.24 8.92
C SER A 16 -25.99 0.09 8.95
N LYS A 17 -27.32 -0.02 8.87
CA LYS A 17 -28.29 1.07 8.95
C LYS A 17 -28.32 1.63 10.38
N HIS A 18 -28.06 2.93 10.55
CA HIS A 18 -28.50 3.66 11.74
C HIS A 18 -29.71 4.55 11.42
N SER A 19 -30.87 4.17 11.96
CA SER A 19 -32.09 4.95 11.92
C SER A 19 -32.03 6.15 12.87
N LYS A 20 -32.52 7.28 12.39
CA LYS A 20 -32.87 8.46 13.18
C LYS A 20 -33.91 8.12 14.27
N ALA A 21 -33.66 8.57 15.49
CA ALA A 21 -34.73 8.87 16.45
C ALA A 21 -34.35 10.12 17.25
N THR A 22 -35.17 11.16 17.09
CA THR A 22 -35.10 12.44 17.81
C THR A 22 -35.94 12.40 19.09
N ALA A 23 -35.44 13.12 20.10
CA ALA A 23 -36.13 14.06 21.00
C ALA A 23 -36.51 13.70 22.45
N LEU A 24 -35.97 14.56 23.33
CA LEU A 24 -36.50 15.19 24.56
C LEU A 24 -36.57 14.41 25.89
N GLY A 25 -35.96 14.99 26.94
CA GLY A 25 -36.25 14.72 28.35
C GLY A 25 -35.24 15.38 29.31
N ALA A 26 -35.71 16.28 30.18
CA ALA A 26 -34.94 17.24 30.96
C ALA A 26 -34.24 16.72 32.26
N LEU A 27 -33.27 17.53 32.71
CA LEU A 27 -32.78 17.84 34.08
C LEU A 27 -32.95 16.82 35.23
N ILE A 28 -31.88 16.66 36.03
CA ILE A 28 -31.88 16.96 37.49
C ILE A 28 -30.43 17.14 37.98
N VAL A 29 -30.21 18.23 38.71
CA VAL A 29 -29.00 18.60 39.46
C VAL A 29 -29.11 18.03 40.87
N ILE A 30 -28.07 17.36 41.39
CA ILE A 30 -27.80 17.28 42.82
C ILE A 30 -26.28 17.31 43.03
N GLY A 31 -25.79 18.38 43.65
CA GLY A 31 -24.46 18.44 44.24
C GLY A 31 -24.52 18.08 45.73
N VAL A 32 -23.42 17.55 46.25
CA VAL A 32 -23.09 17.63 47.69
C VAL A 32 -21.58 17.78 47.83
N ALA A 33 -21.19 18.86 48.51
CA ALA A 33 -19.85 19.13 49.00
C ALA A 33 -19.63 18.50 50.38
N ALA A 34 -18.39 18.17 50.74
CA ALA A 34 -17.93 18.22 52.13
C ALA A 34 -16.40 18.38 52.17
N ALA A 35 -15.97 19.51 52.74
CA ALA A 35 -14.60 19.79 53.16
C ALA A 35 -14.43 19.44 54.64
N SER A 36 -13.23 19.03 55.06
CA SER A 36 -12.65 19.23 56.40
C SER A 36 -11.26 18.56 56.47
N ILE A 37 -10.23 18.97 57.22
CA ILE A 37 -9.83 20.11 58.06
C ILE A 37 -8.30 19.97 58.21
N LEU A 38 -7.60 21.10 58.39
CA LEU A 38 -6.16 21.26 58.66
C LEU A 38 -5.63 20.56 59.92
N SER A 39 -4.33 20.20 59.92
CA SER A 39 -3.40 20.52 61.02
C SER A 39 -1.94 20.53 60.54
N ALA A 40 -1.12 21.33 61.22
CA ALA A 40 0.15 21.87 60.75
C ALA A 40 1.39 21.36 61.52
N CYS A 41 2.56 21.74 60.98
CA CYS A 41 3.88 21.91 61.59
C CYS A 41 4.85 20.71 61.65
N GLY A 42 6.01 20.91 60.99
CA GLY A 42 7.23 20.14 61.16
C GLY A 42 8.22 20.47 60.05
N GLY A 43 9.06 21.49 60.25
CA GLY A 43 10.10 21.87 59.29
C GLY A 43 11.31 20.94 59.31
N SER A 44 11.91 20.71 58.15
CA SER A 44 13.35 20.50 58.01
C SER A 44 13.74 20.81 56.56
N ASN A 45 14.87 21.50 56.40
CA ASN A 45 15.48 21.78 55.11
C ASN A 45 15.87 20.47 54.43
N ASP A 46 15.28 20.19 53.26
CA ASP A 46 15.95 19.38 52.25
C ASP A 46 15.84 20.12 50.92
N ASN A 47 17.00 20.53 50.44
CA ASN A 47 17.23 21.07 49.12
C ASN A 47 17.17 19.90 48.13
N THR A 48 15.98 19.33 47.91
CA THR A 48 15.77 18.39 46.82
C THR A 48 15.56 19.21 45.55
N SER A 49 16.63 19.24 44.74
CA SER A 49 16.57 19.57 43.33
C SER A 49 15.29 19.00 42.71
N ASN A 50 14.39 19.89 42.28
CA ASN A 50 13.45 19.58 41.22
C ASN A 50 14.30 19.34 39.96
N ASP A 51 14.84 18.13 39.84
CA ASP A 51 15.19 17.59 38.53
C ASP A 51 13.88 17.15 37.87
N THR A 52 13.14 18.14 37.38
CA THR A 52 12.14 17.90 36.35
C THR A 52 12.92 17.43 35.15
N GLY A 53 13.06 16.11 34.99
CA GLY A 53 13.78 15.50 33.89
C GLY A 53 13.36 16.11 32.56
N GLN A 54 14.11 17.10 32.10
CA GLN A 54 13.96 17.64 30.76
C GLN A 54 14.59 16.60 29.84
N THR A 55 13.75 15.80 29.19
CA THR A 55 14.17 15.01 28.05
C THR A 55 14.82 15.96 27.05
N ALA A 56 16.06 15.66 26.66
CA ALA A 56 16.78 16.43 25.66
C ALA A 56 15.91 16.57 24.41
N SER A 57 15.92 17.75 23.80
CA SER A 57 15.20 18.01 22.55
C SER A 57 16.20 18.23 21.43
N TYR A 58 15.94 17.60 20.31
CA TYR A 58 16.80 17.62 19.13
C TYR A 58 16.01 18.15 17.93
N ARG A 59 16.72 18.84 17.04
CA ARG A 59 16.16 19.39 15.82
C ARG A 59 16.41 18.44 14.66
N VAL A 60 15.33 17.98 14.06
CA VAL A 60 15.34 17.26 12.78
C VAL A 60 15.06 18.25 11.67
N THR A 61 15.97 18.35 10.70
CA THR A 61 15.86 19.26 9.55
C THR A 61 15.70 18.45 8.28
N VAL A 62 14.87 18.91 7.36
CA VAL A 62 14.77 18.34 6.01
C VAL A 62 15.20 19.41 5.02
N GLU A 63 16.20 19.05 4.23
CA GLU A 63 16.69 19.84 3.11
C GLU A 63 16.33 19.12 1.82
N HIS A 64 16.00 19.88 0.78
CA HIS A 64 15.69 19.31 -0.52
C HIS A 64 16.38 20.03 -1.67
N ILE A 65 16.69 19.25 -2.70
CA ILE A 65 17.21 19.71 -3.99
C ILE A 65 16.17 19.39 -5.06
N GLY A 66 16.08 20.23 -6.09
CA GLY A 66 15.09 20.08 -7.16
C GLY A 66 13.72 20.67 -6.83
N GLU A 67 12.78 20.53 -7.76
CA GLU A 67 11.46 21.14 -7.67
C GLU A 67 10.49 20.24 -6.90
N GLY A 68 10.14 20.66 -5.69
CA GLY A 68 9.23 19.95 -4.80
C GLY A 68 9.08 20.70 -3.49
N SER A 69 8.40 20.07 -2.55
CA SER A 69 8.15 20.64 -1.24
C SER A 69 8.20 19.57 -0.15
N VAL A 70 8.39 20.05 1.08
CA VAL A 70 8.30 19.23 2.29
C VAL A 70 7.29 19.87 3.24
N SER A 71 6.52 19.07 3.97
CA SER A 71 5.45 19.57 4.84
C SER A 71 5.94 20.60 5.88
N GLN A 72 7.19 20.47 6.32
CA GLN A 72 7.91 21.41 7.17
C GLN A 72 9.42 21.19 7.00
N SER A 73 10.22 22.26 7.05
CA SER A 73 11.67 22.17 6.88
C SER A 73 12.42 21.75 8.15
N SER A 74 11.77 21.82 9.32
CA SER A 74 12.33 21.27 10.55
C SER A 74 11.27 21.02 11.62
N LEU A 75 11.53 20.05 12.50
CA LEU A 75 10.72 19.72 13.67
C LEU A 75 11.63 19.47 14.87
N ASN A 76 11.22 19.90 16.07
CA ASN A 76 11.88 19.49 17.30
C ASN A 76 11.21 18.24 17.86
N ALA A 77 12.00 17.21 18.17
CA ALA A 77 11.55 15.99 18.82
C ALA A 77 12.29 15.82 20.15
N GLN A 78 11.64 15.19 21.14
CA GLN A 78 12.34 14.78 22.36
C GLN A 78 13.17 13.52 22.10
N ALA A 79 14.19 13.29 22.91
CA ALA A 79 15.01 12.08 22.86
C ALA A 79 14.13 10.81 22.84
N GLY A 80 14.34 9.95 21.85
CA GLY A 80 13.59 8.70 21.63
C GLY A 80 12.22 8.86 20.96
N GLN A 81 11.78 10.08 20.62
CA GLN A 81 10.55 10.29 19.84
C GLN A 81 10.81 10.17 18.33
N THR A 82 9.72 10.18 17.57
CA THR A 82 9.75 10.18 16.11
C THR A 82 9.47 11.59 15.56
N ALA A 83 10.04 11.88 14.40
CA ALA A 83 9.74 13.08 13.63
C ALA A 83 9.24 12.67 12.24
N ARG A 84 8.09 13.20 11.82
CA ARG A 84 7.45 12.83 10.56
C ARG A 84 7.37 14.01 9.60
N PHE A 85 7.68 13.74 8.33
CA PHE A 85 7.62 14.68 7.23
C PHE A 85 6.91 14.04 6.03
N VAL A 86 6.30 14.87 5.20
CA VAL A 86 5.74 14.44 3.91
C VAL A 86 6.53 15.17 2.83
N VAL A 87 7.01 14.43 1.84
CA VAL A 87 7.68 14.98 0.65
C VAL A 87 6.68 15.03 -0.50
N SER A 88 6.72 16.07 -1.30
CA SER A 88 5.79 16.22 -2.42
C SER A 88 6.53 16.78 -3.63
N PRO A 89 6.90 15.93 -4.60
CA PRO A 89 7.47 16.38 -5.86
C PRO A 89 6.53 17.36 -6.58
N SER A 90 7.11 18.32 -7.31
CA SER A 90 6.34 19.20 -8.18
C SER A 90 5.80 18.45 -9.41
N GLU A 91 5.03 19.12 -10.27
CA GLU A 91 4.52 18.49 -11.50
C GLU A 91 5.68 18.01 -12.38
N ARG A 92 5.58 16.76 -12.88
CA ARG A 92 6.62 16.06 -13.65
C ARG A 92 7.94 15.81 -12.91
N MET A 93 7.96 15.94 -11.59
CA MET A 93 9.09 15.54 -10.76
C MET A 93 8.77 14.23 -10.02
N VAL A 94 9.81 13.48 -9.64
CA VAL A 94 9.73 12.32 -8.76
C VAL A 94 10.70 12.47 -7.60
N THR A 95 10.45 11.75 -6.50
CA THR A 95 11.43 11.62 -5.42
C THR A 95 12.50 10.63 -5.85
N GLU A 96 13.69 11.10 -6.19
CA GLU A 96 14.82 10.27 -6.61
C GLU A 96 15.46 9.56 -5.40
N SER A 97 15.68 10.32 -4.32
CA SER A 97 16.32 9.77 -3.12
C SER A 97 15.89 10.49 -1.85
N ILE A 98 15.86 9.73 -0.77
CA ILE A 98 15.71 10.22 0.60
C ILE A 98 16.80 9.54 1.42
N SER A 99 17.67 10.30 2.07
CA SER A 99 18.79 9.74 2.82
C SER A 99 19.21 10.60 3.99
N SER A 100 19.85 9.97 4.97
CA SER A 100 20.56 10.65 6.05
C SER A 100 21.71 9.77 6.54
N GLU A 101 22.83 10.40 6.85
CA GLU A 101 23.96 9.74 7.54
C GLU A 101 23.90 9.93 9.06
N GLN A 102 22.92 10.70 9.56
CA GLN A 102 22.86 11.19 10.93
C GLN A 102 21.73 10.56 11.75
N CYS A 103 20.73 9.98 11.09
CA CYS A 103 19.58 9.37 11.74
C CYS A 103 19.02 8.19 10.95
N THR A 104 18.27 7.35 11.64
CA THR A 104 17.57 6.21 11.05
C THR A 104 16.26 6.68 10.43
N LEU A 105 16.04 6.31 9.18
CA LEU A 105 14.84 6.64 8.42
C LEU A 105 13.98 5.41 8.23
N ASP A 106 12.68 5.59 8.39
CA ASP A 106 11.63 4.70 7.94
C ASP A 106 10.82 5.46 6.88
N VAL A 107 10.90 5.01 5.64
CA VAL A 107 10.32 5.68 4.48
C VAL A 107 9.24 4.78 3.88
N VAL A 108 8.03 5.32 3.84
CA VAL A 108 6.83 4.65 3.32
C VAL A 108 6.25 5.59 2.27
N GLY A 109 6.43 5.25 0.99
CA GLY A 109 6.06 6.13 -0.13
C GLY A 109 6.61 7.55 0.01
N ASP A 110 5.72 8.53 0.15
CA ASP A 110 6.01 9.97 0.30
C ASP A 110 6.16 10.43 1.76
N VAL A 111 6.11 9.50 2.71
CA VAL A 111 6.23 9.77 4.14
C VAL A 111 7.61 9.38 4.64
N VAL A 112 8.30 10.34 5.26
CA VAL A 112 9.60 10.14 5.92
C VAL A 112 9.41 10.21 7.42
N THR A 113 9.75 9.13 8.11
CA THR A 113 9.76 9.05 9.56
C THR A 113 11.19 8.88 10.06
N VAL A 114 11.69 9.87 10.79
CA VAL A 114 12.91 9.71 11.58
C VAL A 114 12.53 9.02 12.88
N THR A 115 13.05 7.82 13.10
CA THR A 115 12.76 7.02 14.28
C THR A 115 13.84 7.20 15.34
N ASP A 116 13.46 7.02 16.61
CA ASP A 116 14.38 7.06 17.76
C ASP A 116 15.34 8.26 17.73
N VAL A 117 14.81 9.50 17.73
CA VAL A 117 15.64 10.70 17.60
C VAL A 117 16.56 10.85 18.82
N GLN A 118 17.88 10.74 18.62
CA GLN A 118 18.89 10.84 19.69
C GLN A 118 19.84 12.03 19.55
N ALA A 119 19.81 12.74 18.42
CA ALA A 119 20.65 13.91 18.14
C ALA A 119 20.01 14.78 17.06
N ASP A 120 20.49 16.01 16.91
CA ASP A 120 20.18 16.84 15.74
C ASP A 120 20.59 16.09 14.48
N CYS A 121 19.71 16.09 13.47
CA CYS A 121 19.98 15.40 12.22
C CYS A 121 19.34 16.12 11.04
N THR A 122 19.89 15.85 9.86
CA THR A 122 19.44 16.38 8.58
C THR A 122 19.08 15.23 7.66
N VAL A 123 17.88 15.29 7.09
CA VAL A 123 17.42 14.42 6.02
C VAL A 123 17.59 15.17 4.70
N GLN A 124 18.22 14.53 3.73
CA GLN A 124 18.37 15.04 2.37
C GLN A 124 17.34 14.37 1.47
N VAL A 125 16.57 15.18 0.75
CA VAL A 125 15.58 14.76 -0.25
C VAL A 125 16.00 15.29 -1.61
N THR A 126 16.07 14.43 -2.61
CA THR A 126 16.33 14.87 -4.00
C THR A 126 15.08 14.63 -4.82
N PHE A 127 14.56 15.70 -5.41
CA PHE A 127 13.58 15.64 -6.48
C PHE A 127 14.31 15.77 -7.81
N ASP A 128 13.94 14.92 -8.77
CA ASP A 128 14.49 14.97 -10.12
C ASP A 128 13.36 14.91 -11.15
N ASP A 129 13.70 15.27 -12.39
CA ASP A 129 12.83 15.14 -13.53
C ASP A 129 12.29 13.71 -13.60
N CYS A 130 10.99 13.58 -13.87
CA CYS A 130 10.40 12.29 -14.12
C CYS A 130 10.87 11.73 -15.47
N ILE A 131 12.03 11.06 -15.45
CA ILE A 131 12.51 10.28 -16.59
C ILE A 131 11.47 9.19 -16.86
N GLY A 132 11.08 9.04 -18.12
CA GLY A 132 10.07 8.05 -18.50
C GLY A 132 8.62 8.49 -18.32
N CYS A 133 8.36 9.75 -17.94
CA CYS A 133 7.02 10.36 -17.99
C CYS A 133 6.72 10.95 -19.37
N TYR A 134 5.64 10.50 -19.99
CA TYR A 134 5.27 10.81 -21.38
C TYR A 134 3.79 11.17 -21.52
N ALA A 135 3.49 12.06 -22.47
CA ALA A 135 2.15 12.18 -23.01
C ALA A 135 1.83 10.92 -23.84
N LYS A 136 0.54 10.65 -24.08
CA LYS A 136 0.10 9.43 -24.78
C LYS A 136 0.68 9.30 -26.19
N GLU A 137 0.87 10.41 -26.90
CA GLU A 137 1.41 10.43 -28.26
C GLU A 137 2.91 10.12 -28.32
N ASP A 138 3.61 10.25 -27.19
CA ASP A 138 5.06 10.05 -27.09
C ASP A 138 5.44 8.61 -26.68
N VAL A 139 4.44 7.76 -26.37
CA VAL A 139 4.67 6.35 -26.02
C VAL A 139 4.39 5.47 -27.24
N ILE A 140 5.40 4.72 -27.66
CA ILE A 140 5.26 3.69 -28.68
C ILE A 140 5.26 2.33 -27.98
N LEU A 141 4.13 1.62 -28.06
CA LEU A 141 4.01 0.23 -27.62
C LEU A 141 4.28 -0.68 -28.82
N ASP A 142 5.41 -1.38 -28.78
CA ASP A 142 5.83 -2.28 -29.87
C ASP A 142 5.18 -3.68 -29.77
N TYR A 143 4.22 -3.88 -28.87
CA TYR A 143 3.48 -5.13 -28.71
C TYR A 143 2.02 -5.00 -29.17
N THR A 144 1.45 -6.08 -29.69
CA THR A 144 0.07 -6.14 -30.20
C THR A 144 -0.62 -7.39 -29.64
N PRO A 145 -1.84 -7.28 -29.06
CA PRO A 145 -2.63 -6.05 -28.93
C PRO A 145 -2.10 -5.13 -27.83
N SER A 146 -2.27 -3.82 -28.00
CA SER A 146 -2.02 -2.82 -26.95
C SER A 146 -3.33 -2.12 -26.59
N ALA A 147 -3.57 -1.89 -25.31
CA ALA A 147 -4.70 -1.06 -24.89
C ALA A 147 -4.42 0.42 -25.23
N GLU A 148 -5.48 1.22 -25.47
CA GLU A 148 -5.32 2.65 -25.74
C GLU A 148 -4.83 3.38 -24.49
N LEU A 149 -3.69 4.05 -24.56
CA LEU A 149 -3.12 4.80 -23.44
C LEU A 149 -3.93 6.06 -23.11
N MET A 150 -4.00 6.36 -21.80
CA MET A 150 -4.62 7.57 -21.26
C MET A 150 -3.63 8.76 -21.28
N ALA A 151 -4.07 9.92 -20.80
CA ALA A 151 -3.37 11.21 -20.93
C ALA A 151 -1.91 11.17 -20.45
N ARG A 152 -1.65 10.53 -19.29
CA ARG A 152 -0.33 10.47 -18.66
C ARG A 152 0.19 9.05 -18.65
N ASN A 153 1.49 8.88 -18.91
CA ASN A 153 2.11 7.57 -19.02
C ASN A 153 3.49 7.55 -18.36
N CYS A 154 3.78 6.53 -17.57
CA CYS A 154 5.10 6.29 -17.03
C CYS A 154 5.63 4.93 -17.49
N VAL A 155 6.85 4.90 -18.03
CA VAL A 155 7.48 3.67 -18.54
C VAL A 155 8.65 3.26 -17.65
N ARG A 156 8.64 2.02 -17.17
CA ARG A 156 9.69 1.41 -16.34
C ARG A 156 9.91 -0.03 -16.76
N GLY A 157 11.16 -0.42 -17.04
CA GLY A 157 11.49 -1.79 -17.46
C GLY A 157 10.74 -2.28 -18.71
N GLY A 158 10.25 -1.34 -19.55
CA GLY A 158 9.41 -1.65 -20.71
C GLY A 158 7.94 -1.95 -20.41
N LEU A 159 7.48 -1.73 -19.18
CA LEU A 159 6.09 -1.81 -18.76
C LEU A 159 5.53 -0.39 -18.59
N VAL A 160 4.24 -0.23 -18.83
CA VAL A 160 3.59 1.09 -18.86
C VAL A 160 2.52 1.19 -17.78
N ALA A 161 2.64 2.22 -16.95
CA ALA A 161 1.56 2.74 -16.15
C ALA A 161 0.89 3.91 -16.88
N THR A 162 -0.44 3.95 -16.90
CA THR A 162 -1.23 4.98 -17.60
C THR A 162 -2.36 5.51 -16.72
N GLY A 163 -2.71 6.78 -16.87
CA GLY A 163 -3.75 7.43 -16.08
C GLY A 163 -4.30 8.70 -16.73
N SER A 164 -5.41 9.20 -16.19
CA SER A 164 -5.98 10.48 -16.59
C SER A 164 -5.13 11.64 -16.05
N ASP A 165 -5.50 12.88 -16.40
CA ASP A 165 -4.88 14.07 -15.80
C ASP A 165 -5.16 14.23 -14.29
N ASN A 166 -6.11 13.47 -13.75
CA ASN A 166 -6.38 13.43 -12.31
C ASN A 166 -5.35 12.58 -11.53
N VAL A 167 -4.52 11.80 -12.22
CA VAL A 167 -3.46 11.00 -11.61
C VAL A 167 -2.14 11.76 -11.62
N ASN A 168 -1.58 12.07 -10.45
CA ASN A 168 -0.27 12.72 -10.36
C ASN A 168 0.85 11.80 -10.91
N TRP A 169 1.81 12.39 -11.63
CA TRP A 169 2.98 11.72 -12.20
C TRP A 169 3.76 10.86 -11.21
N HIS A 170 3.88 11.30 -9.96
CA HIS A 170 4.59 10.57 -8.92
C HIS A 170 3.93 9.21 -8.64
N ASN A 171 2.62 9.20 -8.35
CA ASN A 171 1.88 7.96 -8.10
C ASN A 171 1.85 7.07 -9.35
N LEU A 172 1.72 7.68 -10.53
CA LEU A 172 1.77 6.96 -11.79
C LEU A 172 3.09 6.19 -11.97
N CYS A 173 4.22 6.84 -11.69
CA CYS A 173 5.53 6.20 -11.79
C CYS A 173 5.80 5.20 -10.68
N GLN A 174 5.32 5.45 -9.46
CA GLN A 174 5.38 4.45 -8.38
C GLN A 174 4.69 3.15 -8.80
N ALA A 175 3.59 3.19 -9.54
CA ALA A 175 2.93 1.97 -10.02
C ALA A 175 3.83 1.16 -10.97
N ALA A 176 4.46 1.87 -11.93
CA ALA A 176 5.38 1.27 -12.87
C ALA A 176 6.64 0.72 -12.18
N GLU A 177 7.17 1.44 -11.19
CA GLU A 177 8.33 1.03 -10.37
C GLU A 177 8.00 -0.15 -9.47
N THR A 178 6.79 -0.21 -8.91
CA THR A 178 6.29 -1.34 -8.12
C THR A 178 6.32 -2.62 -8.95
N LEU A 179 5.70 -2.61 -10.14
CA LEU A 179 5.70 -3.77 -11.03
C LEU A 179 7.11 -4.13 -11.51
N GLN A 180 7.94 -3.14 -11.86
CA GLN A 180 9.33 -3.36 -12.23
C GLN A 180 10.12 -4.02 -11.09
N THR A 181 9.89 -3.59 -9.85
CA THR A 181 10.57 -4.13 -8.66
C THR A 181 10.16 -5.58 -8.43
N MET A 182 8.85 -5.88 -8.49
CA MET A 182 8.32 -7.23 -8.35
C MET A 182 8.96 -8.20 -9.36
N LEU A 183 9.24 -7.73 -10.58
CA LEU A 183 9.77 -8.56 -11.66
C LEU A 183 11.26 -8.33 -11.96
N SER A 184 11.98 -7.63 -11.09
CA SER A 184 13.36 -7.17 -11.36
C SER A 184 14.34 -8.32 -11.63
N GLN A 185 14.04 -9.52 -11.14
CA GLN A 185 14.85 -10.72 -11.34
C GLN A 185 14.29 -11.70 -12.38
N ASN A 186 13.07 -11.49 -12.89
CA ASN A 186 12.39 -12.42 -13.80
C ASN A 186 11.93 -11.73 -15.09
N SER A 187 12.87 -11.54 -16.02
CA SER A 187 12.59 -10.93 -17.32
C SER A 187 11.63 -11.76 -18.18
N ASP A 188 11.52 -13.08 -17.98
CA ASP A 188 10.62 -13.93 -18.76
C ASP A 188 9.15 -13.62 -18.46
N VAL A 189 8.82 -13.32 -17.19
CA VAL A 189 7.47 -12.87 -16.81
C VAL A 189 7.20 -11.49 -17.39
N THR A 190 8.14 -10.55 -17.28
CA THR A 190 8.03 -9.22 -17.90
C THR A 190 7.78 -9.32 -19.41
N GLN A 191 8.53 -10.16 -20.11
CA GLN A 191 8.36 -10.37 -21.54
C GLN A 191 6.97 -10.92 -21.87
N ARG A 192 6.47 -11.90 -21.11
CA ARG A 192 5.12 -12.44 -21.32
C ARG A 192 4.04 -11.39 -21.07
N LEU A 193 4.20 -10.54 -20.05
CA LEU A 193 3.28 -9.42 -19.82
C LEU A 193 3.26 -8.46 -21.02
N GLN A 194 4.42 -8.09 -21.54
CA GLN A 194 4.54 -7.25 -22.74
C GLN A 194 3.90 -7.91 -23.96
N GLU A 195 4.24 -9.17 -24.24
CA GLU A 195 3.69 -9.93 -25.38
C GLU A 195 2.16 -10.07 -25.32
N ASN A 196 1.58 -10.11 -24.12
CA ASN A 196 0.14 -10.18 -23.92
C ASN A 196 -0.54 -8.81 -23.82
N GLY A 197 0.19 -7.71 -23.97
CA GLY A 197 -0.40 -6.38 -23.99
C GLY A 197 -0.67 -5.76 -22.61
N ALA A 198 0.00 -6.24 -21.57
CA ALA A 198 -0.31 -5.83 -20.21
C ALA A 198 0.13 -4.40 -19.89
N ILE A 199 -0.77 -3.66 -19.24
CA ILE A 199 -0.51 -2.31 -18.74
C ILE A 199 -1.13 -2.12 -17.36
N THR A 200 -0.64 -1.14 -16.61
CA THR A 200 -1.20 -0.75 -15.32
C THR A 200 -1.95 0.56 -15.47
N ALA A 201 -3.26 0.57 -15.27
CA ALA A 201 -4.10 1.76 -15.34
C ALA A 201 -4.42 2.27 -13.93
N LEU A 202 -4.29 3.56 -13.71
CA LEU A 202 -4.61 4.20 -12.43
C LEU A 202 -5.88 5.03 -12.57
N PHE A 203 -6.81 4.84 -11.62
CA PHE A 203 -7.92 5.76 -11.41
C PHE A 203 -7.59 6.68 -10.24
N GLY A 204 -7.75 7.98 -10.48
CA GLY A 204 -7.37 9.07 -9.58
C GLY A 204 -8.52 9.55 -8.69
N ASP A 205 -8.34 10.75 -8.13
CA ASP A 205 -9.30 11.35 -7.21
C ASP A 205 -10.67 11.58 -7.89
N GLY A 206 -11.71 10.99 -7.31
CA GLY A 206 -13.08 11.10 -7.82
C GLY A 206 -13.40 10.14 -8.96
N GLU A 207 -12.46 9.29 -9.35
CA GLU A 207 -12.63 8.21 -10.33
C GLU A 207 -12.74 6.86 -9.59
N ASN A 208 -13.37 5.88 -10.24
CA ASN A 208 -13.38 4.47 -9.85
C ASN A 208 -12.93 3.61 -11.04
N VAL A 209 -12.88 2.29 -10.85
CA VAL A 209 -12.37 1.37 -11.88
C VAL A 209 -13.09 1.50 -13.23
N CYS A 210 -14.41 1.70 -13.23
CA CYS A 210 -15.23 1.84 -14.44
C CYS A 210 -15.05 3.18 -15.18
N ASP A 211 -14.42 4.19 -14.57
CA ASP A 211 -14.02 5.43 -15.26
C ASP A 211 -12.82 5.19 -16.17
N LEU A 212 -12.07 4.09 -15.94
CA LEU A 212 -11.06 3.63 -16.87
C LEU A 212 -11.73 3.05 -18.12
N PRO A 213 -11.29 3.42 -19.34
CA PRO A 213 -11.90 2.95 -20.58
C PRO A 213 -11.89 1.43 -20.72
N TYR A 214 -10.91 0.76 -20.11
CA TYR A 214 -10.73 -0.70 -20.13
C TYR A 214 -11.79 -1.45 -19.31
N PHE A 215 -12.44 -0.77 -18.38
CA PHE A 215 -13.41 -1.34 -17.44
C PHE A 215 -14.78 -0.65 -17.52
N ALA A 216 -15.01 0.23 -18.50
CA ALA A 216 -16.28 0.94 -18.69
C ALA A 216 -17.50 0.00 -18.80
N PHE A 217 -17.30 -1.25 -19.22
CA PHE A 217 -18.36 -2.26 -19.26
C PHE A 217 -18.89 -2.65 -17.87
N LEU A 218 -18.20 -2.29 -16.78
CA LEU A 218 -18.63 -2.49 -15.41
C LEU A 218 -19.61 -1.40 -14.93
N GLU A 219 -19.88 -0.35 -15.73
CA GLU A 219 -20.84 0.68 -15.35
C GLU A 219 -22.21 0.06 -14.98
N GLY A 220 -22.71 0.42 -13.79
CA GLY A 220 -23.94 -0.14 -13.23
C GLY A 220 -23.80 -1.52 -12.56
N GLN A 221 -22.60 -2.10 -12.55
CA GLN A 221 -22.28 -3.32 -11.80
C GLN A 221 -21.63 -2.99 -10.45
N PRO A 222 -21.75 -3.83 -9.41
CA PRO A 222 -21.16 -3.56 -8.09
C PRO A 222 -19.65 -3.31 -8.13
N GLN A 223 -18.92 -4.01 -9.00
CA GLN A 223 -17.46 -3.90 -9.14
C GLN A 223 -17.01 -2.47 -9.47
N CYS A 224 -17.83 -1.70 -10.21
CA CYS A 224 -17.53 -0.30 -10.53
C CYS A 224 -17.34 0.57 -9.28
N THR A 225 -18.02 0.26 -8.16
CA THR A 225 -17.95 1.04 -6.92
C THR A 225 -17.30 0.30 -5.74
N GLU A 226 -17.28 -1.03 -5.76
CA GLU A 226 -16.80 -1.85 -4.65
C GLU A 226 -15.33 -2.27 -4.81
N ALA A 227 -14.78 -2.23 -6.03
CA ALA A 227 -13.37 -2.53 -6.31
C ALA A 227 -12.46 -1.33 -5.96
N VAL A 228 -12.49 -0.92 -4.69
CA VAL A 228 -11.83 0.30 -4.19
C VAL A 228 -10.30 0.24 -4.20
N GLY A 229 -9.71 -0.97 -4.11
CA GLY A 229 -8.28 -1.21 -4.23
C GLY A 229 -7.82 -1.30 -5.69
N GLY A 230 -8.61 -2.01 -6.50
CA GLY A 230 -8.41 -2.13 -7.93
C GLY A 230 -8.96 -3.43 -8.48
N LEU A 231 -8.43 -3.84 -9.64
CA LEU A 231 -8.74 -5.12 -10.28
C LEU A 231 -7.53 -5.65 -11.04
N GLY A 232 -7.20 -6.91 -10.84
CA GLY A 232 -6.24 -7.64 -11.64
C GLY A 232 -6.65 -7.84 -13.09
N GLY A 233 -5.66 -7.82 -13.97
CA GLY A 233 -5.78 -8.15 -15.39
C GLY A 233 -5.95 -9.66 -15.60
N VAL A 234 -6.65 -10.00 -16.67
CA VAL A 234 -6.98 -11.38 -17.06
C VAL A 234 -6.73 -11.60 -18.55
N PRO A 235 -6.63 -12.85 -19.04
CA PRO A 235 -6.61 -13.11 -20.47
C PRO A 235 -7.81 -12.45 -21.17
N GLY A 236 -7.53 -11.60 -22.17
CA GLY A 236 -8.54 -10.83 -22.91
C GLY A 236 -8.80 -9.42 -22.39
N ASN A 237 -8.41 -9.11 -21.15
CA ASN A 237 -8.29 -7.74 -20.63
C ASN A 237 -7.05 -7.66 -19.71
N PRO A 238 -5.84 -7.55 -20.29
CA PRO A 238 -4.57 -7.64 -19.56
C PRO A 238 -4.23 -6.33 -18.82
N VAL A 239 -5.24 -5.56 -18.41
CA VAL A 239 -5.06 -4.28 -17.71
C VAL A 239 -5.21 -4.51 -16.21
N THR A 240 -4.21 -4.14 -15.42
CA THR A 240 -4.40 -3.95 -13.97
C THR A 240 -5.06 -2.59 -13.74
N ALA A 241 -6.10 -2.50 -12.92
CA ALA A 241 -6.53 -1.23 -12.35
C ALA A 241 -5.96 -1.09 -10.93
N CYS A 242 -5.33 0.03 -10.61
CA CYS A 242 -4.96 0.39 -9.24
C CYS A 242 -5.58 1.74 -8.87
N ASN A 243 -6.03 1.87 -7.63
CA ASN A 243 -6.39 3.17 -7.08
C ASN A 243 -5.13 4.02 -6.89
N ALA A 244 -5.03 5.18 -7.53
CA ALA A 244 -3.84 6.04 -7.43
C ALA A 244 -3.52 6.46 -5.99
N LYS A 245 -4.50 6.49 -5.08
CA LYS A 245 -4.30 6.83 -3.67
C LYS A 245 -3.51 5.78 -2.91
N THR A 246 -3.55 4.50 -3.33
CA THR A 246 -2.77 3.40 -2.73
C THR A 246 -1.26 3.57 -2.92
N LEU A 247 -0.87 4.51 -3.78
CA LEU A 247 0.51 4.89 -4.03
C LEU A 247 0.90 6.22 -3.38
N SER A 248 -0.01 6.82 -2.58
CA SER A 248 0.28 7.96 -1.73
C SER A 248 0.17 7.51 -0.27
N ALA A 249 1.28 7.36 0.43
CA ALA A 249 1.28 6.90 1.82
C ALA A 249 0.55 7.86 2.78
N VAL A 250 0.31 9.11 2.38
CA VAL A 250 -0.49 10.08 3.13
C VAL A 250 -2.00 9.88 2.96
N ASN A 251 -2.45 9.55 1.74
CA ASN A 251 -3.87 9.50 1.39
C ASN A 251 -4.35 8.08 1.10
N ASP A 252 -3.54 7.08 1.40
CA ASP A 252 -3.84 5.67 1.17
C ASP A 252 -5.03 5.23 2.01
N PRO A 253 -6.17 4.85 1.40
CA PRO A 253 -7.31 4.34 2.14
C PRO A 253 -7.05 2.99 2.83
N PHE A 254 -5.97 2.30 2.47
CA PHE A 254 -5.53 1.04 3.05
C PHE A 254 -4.32 1.20 3.97
N GLU A 255 -3.93 2.45 4.29
CA GLU A 255 -2.94 2.75 5.32
C GLU A 255 -1.60 2.01 5.15
N ARG A 256 -1.12 1.83 3.92
CA ARG A 256 0.14 1.10 3.62
C ARG A 256 1.30 1.54 4.52
N GLY A 257 2.09 0.56 4.95
CA GLY A 257 3.19 0.74 5.90
C GLY A 257 2.76 0.90 7.36
N GLN A 258 1.46 1.02 7.65
CA GLN A 258 0.93 0.96 9.02
C GLN A 258 0.68 -0.48 9.45
N ARG A 259 0.55 -0.67 10.77
CA ARG A 259 0.31 -1.99 11.39
C ARG A 259 -0.94 -2.70 10.85
N HIS A 260 -1.97 -1.96 10.47
CA HIS A 260 -3.25 -2.49 9.98
C HIS A 260 -3.44 -2.31 8.47
N GLY A 261 -2.40 -1.85 7.77
CA GLY A 261 -2.51 -1.48 6.37
C GLY A 261 -1.79 -2.42 5.40
N GLU A 262 -2.08 -2.23 4.12
CA GLU A 262 -1.59 -3.06 3.02
C GLU A 262 -1.38 -2.22 1.76
N ASN A 263 -0.62 -2.75 0.80
CA ASN A 263 -0.53 -2.19 -0.56
C ASN A 263 -1.45 -2.99 -1.50
N THR A 264 -2.65 -2.50 -1.73
CA THR A 264 -3.59 -3.19 -2.64
C THR A 264 -3.14 -3.16 -4.09
N CYS A 265 -2.32 -2.19 -4.54
CA CYS A 265 -1.81 -2.25 -5.92
C CYS A 265 -0.84 -3.43 -6.13
N VAL A 266 -0.06 -3.83 -5.11
CA VAL A 266 0.76 -5.06 -5.18
C VAL A 266 -0.12 -6.30 -5.35
N HIS A 267 -1.26 -6.36 -4.66
CA HIS A 267 -2.26 -7.41 -4.80
C HIS A 267 -2.77 -7.51 -6.26
N GLU A 268 -3.23 -6.39 -6.82
CA GLU A 268 -3.80 -6.39 -8.17
C GLU A 268 -2.76 -6.65 -9.27
N LEU A 269 -1.52 -6.19 -9.06
CA LEU A 269 -0.40 -6.54 -9.93
C LEU A 269 -0.09 -8.03 -9.87
N ALA A 270 -0.16 -8.66 -8.69
CA ALA A 270 0.04 -10.09 -8.54
C ALA A 270 -1.01 -10.90 -9.33
N HIS A 271 -2.29 -10.51 -9.28
CA HIS A 271 -3.33 -11.12 -10.13
C HIS A 271 -2.96 -11.07 -11.61
N THR A 272 -2.55 -9.91 -12.14
CA THR A 272 -2.12 -9.79 -13.54
C THR A 272 -0.89 -10.64 -13.84
N ILE A 273 0.10 -10.65 -12.95
CA ILE A 273 1.31 -11.48 -13.10
C ILE A 273 0.92 -12.95 -13.20
N MET A 274 0.06 -13.45 -12.32
CA MET A 274 -0.41 -14.85 -12.36
C MET A 274 -1.20 -15.17 -13.62
N ASN A 275 -2.14 -14.30 -14.00
CA ASN A 275 -3.13 -14.56 -15.03
C ASN A 275 -2.60 -14.32 -16.45
N VAL A 276 -1.62 -13.43 -16.60
CA VAL A 276 -1.12 -12.96 -17.90
C VAL A 276 0.38 -13.24 -18.06
N GLY A 277 1.16 -13.14 -16.98
CA GLY A 277 2.63 -13.22 -17.02
C GLY A 277 3.22 -14.58 -16.68
N VAL A 278 2.52 -15.43 -15.92
CA VAL A 278 2.99 -16.75 -15.49
C VAL A 278 2.59 -17.82 -16.51
N GLY A 279 3.53 -18.70 -16.85
CA GLY A 279 3.27 -19.80 -17.79
C GLY A 279 2.28 -20.83 -17.23
N PHE A 280 1.53 -21.48 -18.13
CA PHE A 280 0.44 -22.40 -17.79
C PHE A 280 0.80 -23.45 -16.71
N GLN A 281 1.96 -24.09 -16.80
CA GLN A 281 2.34 -25.14 -15.84
C GLN A 281 2.47 -24.61 -14.41
N LEU A 282 3.15 -23.46 -14.25
CA LEU A 282 3.34 -22.82 -12.96
C LEU A 282 2.04 -22.22 -12.42
N ASN A 283 1.20 -21.69 -13.30
CA ASN A 283 -0.15 -21.25 -12.94
C ASN A 283 -1.00 -22.43 -12.41
N GLN A 284 -0.88 -23.63 -12.99
CA GLN A 284 -1.54 -24.83 -12.45
C GLN A 284 -0.94 -25.31 -11.12
N GLU A 285 0.34 -25.06 -10.86
CA GLU A 285 0.94 -25.33 -9.55
C GLU A 285 0.37 -24.43 -8.45
N ILE A 286 0.04 -23.17 -8.75
CA ILE A 286 -0.67 -22.26 -7.84
C ILE A 286 -2.03 -22.83 -7.43
N TYR A 287 -2.85 -23.25 -8.40
CA TYR A 287 -4.15 -23.85 -8.08
C TYR A 287 -4.04 -25.15 -7.28
N ARG A 288 -3.05 -26.00 -7.58
CA ARG A 288 -2.80 -27.19 -6.76
C ARG A 288 -2.37 -26.82 -5.34
N ARG A 289 -1.54 -25.80 -5.20
CA ARG A 289 -1.12 -25.33 -3.87
C ARG A 289 -2.32 -24.84 -3.06
N TYR A 290 -3.25 -24.14 -3.69
CA TYR A 290 -4.52 -23.76 -3.06
C TYR A 290 -5.30 -24.98 -2.56
N ASP A 291 -5.48 -26.01 -3.39
CA ASP A 291 -6.17 -27.24 -2.98
C ASP A 291 -5.47 -27.92 -1.79
N ASP A 292 -4.13 -27.95 -1.80
CA ASP A 292 -3.33 -28.50 -0.71
C ASP A 292 -3.50 -27.69 0.58
N VAL A 293 -3.45 -26.36 0.51
CA VAL A 293 -3.68 -25.46 1.66
C VAL A 293 -5.06 -25.69 2.29
N ILE A 294 -6.10 -25.81 1.46
CA ILE A 294 -7.46 -26.13 1.92
C ILE A 294 -7.50 -27.51 2.59
N ALA A 295 -6.83 -28.51 2.02
CA ALA A 295 -6.77 -29.86 2.59
C ALA A 295 -5.99 -29.91 3.92
N GLU A 296 -4.94 -29.09 4.08
CA GLU A 296 -4.18 -28.96 5.32
C GLU A 296 -5.01 -28.32 6.45
N GLY A 297 -5.90 -27.38 6.13
CA GLY A 297 -6.90 -26.82 7.05
C GLY A 297 -6.36 -26.01 8.23
N ARG A 298 -5.07 -25.65 8.21
CA ARG A 298 -4.37 -24.94 9.30
C ARG A 298 -3.64 -23.66 8.87
N LEU A 299 -3.48 -23.46 7.57
CA LEU A 299 -2.80 -22.31 6.98
C LEU A 299 -3.83 -21.31 6.51
N TRP A 300 -3.51 -20.02 6.61
CA TRP A 300 -4.37 -18.92 6.20
C TRP A 300 -5.73 -18.93 6.93
N VAL A 301 -5.72 -19.42 8.17
CA VAL A 301 -6.84 -19.39 9.11
C VAL A 301 -6.49 -18.42 10.24
N ARG A 302 -7.43 -17.53 10.57
CA ARG A 302 -7.25 -16.53 11.63
C ARG A 302 -7.33 -17.16 13.02
N ASP A 303 -6.89 -16.43 14.04
CA ASP A 303 -6.90 -16.87 15.45
C ASP A 303 -8.29 -17.23 15.96
N ASN A 304 -9.34 -16.64 15.37
CA ASN A 304 -10.73 -16.93 15.67
C ASN A 304 -11.28 -18.20 14.96
N GLY A 305 -10.47 -18.86 14.14
CA GLY A 305 -10.82 -20.07 13.39
C GLY A 305 -11.51 -19.83 12.05
N GLU A 306 -11.76 -18.58 11.66
CA GLU A 306 -12.36 -18.25 10.36
C GLU A 306 -11.29 -18.19 9.25
N PRO A 307 -11.65 -18.55 8.00
CA PRO A 307 -10.72 -18.42 6.88
C PRO A 307 -10.30 -16.96 6.66
N SER A 308 -9.05 -16.76 6.24
CA SER A 308 -8.60 -15.48 5.70
C SER A 308 -9.04 -15.30 4.25
N PHE A 309 -8.82 -14.11 3.68
CA PHE A 309 -9.15 -13.78 2.30
C PHE A 309 -8.36 -14.61 1.28
N ALA A 310 -7.14 -15.01 1.64
CA ALA A 310 -6.31 -15.93 0.85
C ALA A 310 -7.01 -17.27 0.56
N LEU A 311 -8.00 -17.68 1.38
CA LEU A 311 -8.74 -18.93 1.20
C LEU A 311 -10.00 -18.80 0.34
N GLN A 312 -10.25 -17.68 -0.33
CA GLN A 312 -11.41 -17.56 -1.22
C GLN A 312 -11.27 -18.38 -2.50
N ASN A 313 -10.10 -18.35 -3.13
CA ASN A 313 -9.75 -19.12 -4.32
C ASN A 313 -8.22 -19.07 -4.55
N GLY A 314 -7.73 -19.79 -5.57
CA GLY A 314 -6.30 -19.85 -5.87
C GLY A 314 -5.69 -18.53 -6.37
N ASP A 315 -6.48 -17.66 -6.98
CA ASP A 315 -6.02 -16.34 -7.42
C ASP A 315 -5.77 -15.45 -6.18
N GLU A 316 -6.72 -15.41 -5.24
CA GLU A 316 -6.55 -14.65 -3.98
C GLU A 316 -5.43 -15.21 -3.12
N LEU A 317 -5.28 -16.53 -3.05
CA LEU A 317 -4.13 -17.13 -2.35
C LEU A 317 -2.83 -16.59 -2.92
N PHE A 318 -2.69 -16.57 -4.25
CA PHE A 318 -1.46 -16.07 -4.87
C PHE A 318 -1.24 -14.59 -4.63
N ALA A 319 -2.27 -13.76 -4.75
CA ALA A 319 -2.16 -12.32 -4.54
C ALA A 319 -1.75 -11.98 -3.10
N GLU A 320 -2.34 -12.66 -2.11
CA GLU A 320 -1.99 -12.52 -0.69
C GLU A 320 -0.57 -12.98 -0.39
N LEU A 321 -0.15 -14.12 -0.97
CA LEU A 321 1.22 -14.61 -0.86
C LEU A 321 2.22 -13.60 -1.47
N ALA A 322 1.90 -13.03 -2.63
CA ALA A 322 2.73 -12.03 -3.28
C ALA A 322 2.84 -10.75 -2.44
N GLN A 323 1.73 -10.26 -1.87
CA GLN A 323 1.77 -9.12 -0.94
C GLN A 323 2.68 -9.40 0.25
N SER A 324 2.56 -10.56 0.91
CA SER A 324 3.44 -10.92 2.04
C SER A 324 4.90 -11.07 1.59
N TYR A 325 5.15 -11.66 0.41
CA TYR A 325 6.50 -11.79 -0.17
C TYR A 325 7.17 -10.43 -0.42
N PHE A 326 6.39 -9.38 -0.69
CA PHE A 326 6.88 -8.01 -0.88
C PHE A 326 6.72 -7.09 0.35
N ASN A 327 6.53 -7.69 1.53
CA ASN A 327 6.33 -6.99 2.80
C ASN A 327 5.10 -6.06 2.83
N ALA A 328 4.16 -6.23 1.90
CA ALA A 328 3.12 -5.27 1.59
C ALA A 328 1.72 -5.68 2.09
N ASN A 329 1.67 -6.64 3.02
CA ASN A 329 0.44 -7.16 3.62
C ASN A 329 0.26 -6.65 5.07
N VAL A 330 -0.89 -6.94 5.68
CA VAL A 330 -1.26 -6.50 7.02
C VAL A 330 -0.43 -7.22 8.10
N ALA A 331 0.19 -6.45 9.00
CA ALA A 331 1.10 -6.91 10.07
C ALA A 331 0.44 -7.59 11.28
N VAL A 332 -0.87 -7.81 11.22
CA VAL A 332 -1.65 -8.36 12.32
C VAL A 332 -2.75 -9.28 11.82
N ASP A 333 -3.19 -10.20 12.66
CA ASP A 333 -4.48 -10.84 12.43
C ASP A 333 -5.57 -9.78 12.48
N PHE A 334 -6.20 -9.54 11.34
CA PHE A 334 -7.18 -8.49 11.16
C PHE A 334 -8.08 -8.79 9.97
N PHE A 335 -9.40 -8.59 10.15
CA PHE A 335 -10.54 -8.75 9.21
C PHE A 335 -10.48 -9.93 8.23
N ASN A 336 -9.45 -10.01 7.40
CA ASN A 336 -9.22 -10.88 6.26
C ASN A 336 -7.79 -11.45 6.17
N HIS A 337 -6.86 -11.16 7.09
CA HIS A 337 -5.46 -11.63 7.03
C HIS A 337 -5.02 -12.30 8.35
N THR A 338 -3.94 -13.06 8.29
CA THR A 338 -3.38 -13.82 9.43
C THR A 338 -2.20 -13.14 10.10
N GLY A 339 -1.86 -11.91 9.70
CA GLY A 339 -0.72 -11.16 10.21
C GLY A 339 0.63 -11.55 9.63
N VAL A 340 0.68 -12.48 8.68
CA VAL A 340 1.87 -12.84 7.92
C VAL A 340 2.13 -11.76 6.89
N ASN A 341 3.10 -10.89 7.16
CA ASN A 341 3.21 -9.64 6.41
C ASN A 341 4.53 -9.43 5.69
N GLY A 342 5.48 -10.35 5.83
CA GLY A 342 6.80 -10.24 5.26
C GLY A 342 7.34 -11.54 4.68
N ALA A 343 8.37 -11.44 3.85
CA ALA A 343 8.96 -12.59 3.16
C ALA A 343 9.52 -13.64 4.13
N GLU A 344 10.19 -13.19 5.20
CA GLU A 344 10.74 -14.07 6.23
C GLU A 344 9.61 -14.76 7.02
N GLU A 345 8.58 -14.00 7.41
CA GLU A 345 7.40 -14.54 8.10
C GLU A 345 6.65 -15.55 7.24
N LEU A 346 6.52 -15.29 5.95
CA LEU A 346 5.89 -16.20 5.00
C LEU A 346 6.70 -17.49 4.85
N ALA A 347 8.03 -17.39 4.76
CA ALA A 347 8.90 -18.56 4.70
C ALA A 347 8.79 -19.45 5.95
N ASP A 348 8.61 -18.85 7.13
CA ASP A 348 8.41 -19.58 8.38
C ASP A 348 6.99 -20.17 8.51
N TYR A 349 5.98 -19.41 8.10
CA TYR A 349 4.57 -19.78 8.24
C TYR A 349 4.11 -20.83 7.22
N ASP A 350 4.40 -20.58 5.94
CA ASP A 350 4.00 -21.41 4.80
C ASP A 350 5.18 -21.57 3.81
N PRO A 351 6.22 -22.35 4.19
CA PRO A 351 7.44 -22.50 3.40
C PRO A 351 7.20 -23.06 1.99
N VAL A 352 6.17 -23.88 1.80
CA VAL A 352 5.84 -24.49 0.51
C VAL A 352 5.26 -23.44 -0.44
N SER A 353 4.36 -22.59 0.06
CA SER A 353 3.84 -21.47 -0.74
C SER A 353 4.90 -20.40 -0.98
N PHE A 354 5.79 -20.15 0.00
CA PHE A 354 6.94 -19.27 -0.17
C PHE A 354 7.82 -19.71 -1.35
N GLU A 355 8.23 -20.98 -1.40
CA GLU A 355 9.05 -21.52 -2.49
C GLU A 355 8.38 -21.39 -3.86
N LEU A 356 7.05 -21.57 -3.91
CA LEU A 356 6.29 -21.41 -5.14
C LEU A 356 6.32 -19.96 -5.66
N VAL A 357 6.11 -19.00 -4.77
CA VAL A 357 6.14 -17.57 -5.11
C VAL A 357 7.57 -17.09 -5.40
N ASP A 358 8.56 -17.61 -4.69
CA ASP A 358 9.98 -17.33 -4.93
C ASP A 358 10.43 -17.81 -6.32
N ARG A 359 9.91 -18.93 -6.84
CA ARG A 359 10.18 -19.34 -8.23
C ARG A 359 9.65 -18.36 -9.29
N ILE A 360 8.69 -17.50 -8.93
CA ILE A 360 8.11 -16.49 -9.81
C ILE A 360 8.87 -15.17 -9.67
N PHE A 361 9.05 -14.67 -8.46
CA PHE A 361 9.65 -13.34 -8.23
C PHE A 361 11.17 -13.37 -8.00
N MET A 362 11.72 -14.51 -7.58
CA MET A 362 13.14 -14.83 -7.37
C MET A 362 13.88 -14.01 -6.30
N ARG A 363 13.34 -12.88 -5.89
CA ARG A 363 13.86 -12.09 -4.77
C ARG A 363 12.77 -11.22 -4.14
N PRO A 364 12.61 -11.24 -2.81
CA PRO A 364 11.71 -10.32 -2.14
C PRO A 364 12.26 -8.90 -2.12
N ALA A 365 11.37 -7.94 -2.00
CA ALA A 365 11.67 -6.53 -1.79
C ALA A 365 10.67 -5.95 -0.79
N ASP A 366 10.92 -4.73 -0.30
CA ASP A 366 9.99 -4.02 0.56
C ASP A 366 9.18 -3.02 -0.27
N LEU A 367 7.89 -3.29 -0.44
CA LEU A 367 6.96 -2.46 -1.22
C LEU A 367 5.88 -1.80 -0.35
N ARG A 368 6.22 -1.57 0.92
CA ARG A 368 5.41 -0.78 1.85
C ARG A 368 5.31 0.69 1.50
#